data_AF-A0A2J6HVN4-F1
#
_entry.id   AF-A0A2J6HVN4-F1
#
_cell.length_a   1.000
_cell.length_b   1.000
_cell.length_c   1.000
_cell.angle_alpha   90.00
_cell.angle_beta   90.00
_cell.angle_gamma   90.00
#
_symmetry.space_group_name_H-M   'P 1'
#
loop_
_entity.id
_entity.type
_entity.pdbx_description
1 polymer ?
#
loop_
_entity_poly.entity_id
_entity_poly.type
_entity_poly.pdbx_seq_one_letter_code
_entity_poly.pdbx_strand_id
1 'polypeptide(L)' 'MERFTIYNPTKLHFGAGVVDNLGKSVAFYGKKVLLVYGKGSVIKYGYYDQV' A
#
# COMPACT_ATOMS: atom_id res chain seq x y z
N MET A 1 0.32 25.65 -22.67
CA MET A 1 0.14 24.99 -21.37
C MET A 1 -0.75 25.90 -20.56
N GLU A 2 -1.88 25.37 -20.07
CA GLU A 2 -2.92 26.17 -19.40
C GLU A 2 -2.76 26.16 -17.88
N ARG A 3 -3.41 27.12 -17.21
CA ARG A 3 -3.45 27.17 -15.75
C ARG A 3 -4.29 26.02 -15.21
N PHE A 4 -3.71 25.22 -14.32
CA PHE A 4 -4.40 24.15 -13.61
C PHE A 4 -3.96 24.09 -12.15
N THR A 5 -4.82 23.49 -11.31
CA THR A 5 -4.49 23.08 -9.94
C THR A 5 -4.53 21.55 -9.87
N ILE A 6 -3.49 20.93 -9.33
CA ILE A 6 -3.48 19.49 -9.02
C ILE A 6 -3.49 19.32 -7.50
N TYR A 7 -4.33 18.40 -7.03
CA TYR A 7 -4.31 17.91 -5.67
C TYR A 7 -4.16 16.39 -5.70
N ASN A 8 -3.05 15.88 -5.17
CA ASN A 8 -2.79 14.45 -5.03
C ASN A 8 -2.36 14.15 -3.60
N PRO A 9 -3.30 13.84 -2.70
CA PRO A 9 -3.00 13.57 -1.29
C PRO A 9 -2.43 12.17 -1.05
N THR A 10 -2.28 11.35 -2.10
CA THR A 10 -1.79 9.99 -1.97
C THR A 10 -0.32 10.00 -1.55
N LYS A 11 -0.02 9.42 -0.40
CA LYS A 11 1.35 9.21 0.04
C LYS A 11 1.96 8.01 -0.70
N LEU A 12 3.02 8.25 -1.47
CA LEU A 12 3.76 7.21 -2.17
C LEU A 12 4.86 6.65 -1.26
N HIS A 13 4.84 5.33 -1.06
CA HIS A 13 5.91 4.59 -0.40
C HIS A 13 6.72 3.89 -1.51
N PHE A 14 7.98 4.28 -1.70
CA PHE A 14 8.81 3.81 -2.82
C PHE A 14 10.17 3.31 -2.36
N GLY A 15 10.65 2.24 -2.99
CA GLY A 15 11.94 1.59 -2.70
C GLY A 15 11.79 0.12 -2.32
N ALA A 16 12.92 -0.60 -2.25
CA ALA A 16 12.96 -1.97 -1.74
C ALA A 16 12.63 -1.98 -0.23
N GLY A 17 11.89 -2.98 0.24
CA GLY A 17 11.56 -3.16 1.66
C GLY A 17 10.49 -2.21 2.23
N VAL A 18 9.81 -1.41 1.40
CA VAL A 18 8.78 -0.47 1.91
C VAL A 18 7.59 -1.15 2.58
N VAL A 19 7.32 -2.40 2.21
CA VAL A 19 6.22 -3.21 2.76
C VAL A 19 6.42 -3.49 4.25
N ASP A 20 7.66 -3.52 4.75
CA ASP A 20 7.98 -3.72 6.18
C ASP A 20 7.40 -2.62 7.08
N ASN A 21 7.06 -1.46 6.50
CA ASN A 21 6.44 -0.33 7.19
C ASN A 21 4.94 -0.16 6.88
N LEU A 22 4.32 -1.11 6.16
CA LEU A 22 2.91 -1.06 5.79
C LEU A 22 2.02 -0.97 7.03
N GLY A 23 2.24 -1.85 8.02
CA GLY A 23 1.48 -1.86 9.28
C GLY A 23 1.48 -0.50 10.00
N LYS A 24 2.64 0.16 10.08
CA LYS A 24 2.75 1.51 10.69
C LYS A 24 2.00 2.57 9.88
N SER A 25 2.00 2.42 8.55
CA SER A 25 1.38 3.39 7.64
C SER A 25 -0.15 3.30 7.68
N VAL A 26 -0.70 2.10 7.88
CA VAL A 26 -2.15 1.88 7.95
C VAL A 26 -2.73 2.03 9.36
N ALA A 27 -1.90 1.97 10.40
CA ALA A 27 -2.34 2.04 11.81
C ALA A 27 -3.14 3.31 12.14
N PHE A 28 -2.91 4.41 11.41
CA PHE A 28 -3.69 5.65 11.54
C PHE A 28 -5.18 5.46 11.20
N TYR A 29 -5.50 4.52 10.31
CA TYR A 29 -6.88 4.27 9.85
C TYR A 29 -7.64 3.26 10.72
N GLY A 30 -6.96 2.54 11.61
CA GLY A 30 -7.60 1.63 12.56
C GLY A 30 -6.77 0.40 12.91
N LYS A 31 -7.35 -0.44 13.77
CA LYS A 31 -6.73 -1.68 14.27
C LYS A 31 -7.10 -2.94 13.47
N LYS A 32 -8.08 -2.82 12.56
CA LYS A 32 -8.60 -3.93 11.75
C LYS A 32 -8.71 -3.48 10.31
N VAL A 33 -8.19 -4.31 9.40
CA VAL A 33 -8.23 -4.08 7.95
C VAL A 33 -8.84 -5.28 7.24
N LEU A 34 -9.36 -5.05 6.05
CA LEU A 34 -9.73 -6.11 5.11
C LEU A 34 -8.64 -6.20 4.04
N LEU A 35 -7.90 -7.30 4.00
CA LEU A 35 -6.91 -7.56 2.96
C LEU A 35 -7.64 -8.17 1.74
N VAL A 36 -7.72 -7.41 0.65
CA VAL A 36 -8.31 -7.88 -0.62
C VAL A 36 -7.20 -8.18 -1.61
N TYR A 37 -7.18 -9.38 -2.17
CA TYR A 37 -6.21 -9.81 -3.16
C TYR A 37 -6.84 -10.70 -4.24
N GLY A 38 -6.14 -10.87 -5.36
CA GLY A 38 -6.58 -11.70 -6.48
C GLY A 38 -6.42 -13.20 -6.22
N LYS A 39 -6.39 -14.01 -7.28
CA LYS A 39 -6.40 -15.49 -7.15
C LYS A 39 -5.27 -16.09 -6.33
N GLY A 40 -4.01 -15.91 -6.75
CA GLY A 40 -2.92 -16.69 -6.14
C GLY A 40 -1.50 -16.23 -6.45
N SER A 41 -1.31 -15.19 -7.27
CA SER A 41 0.03 -14.64 -7.51
C SER A 41 0.66 -14.11 -6.22
N VAL A 42 -0.12 -13.45 -5.35
CA VAL A 42 0.37 -12.93 -4.07
C VAL A 42 0.84 -14.02 -3.11
N ILE A 43 0.26 -15.22 -3.19
CA ILE A 43 0.69 -16.38 -2.40
C ILE A 43 1.90 -17.05 -3.08
N LYS A 44 1.82 -17.31 -4.40
CA LYS A 44 2.87 -17.98 -5.16
C LYS A 44 4.24 -17.30 -5.02
N TYR A 45 4.25 -15.97 -4.91
CA TYR A 45 5.48 -15.18 -4.80
C TYR A 45 5.77 -14.69 -3.37
N GLY A 46 5.03 -15.14 -2.36
CA GLY A 46 5.29 -14.83 -0.95
C GLY A 46 4.92 -13.42 -0.50
N TYR A 47 4.26 -12.62 -1.33
CA TYR A 47 3.81 -11.27 -0.95
C TYR A 47 2.73 -11.28 0.12
N TYR A 48 1.91 -12.33 0.17
CA TYR A 48 0.90 -12.52 1.22
C TYR A 48 1.55 -12.61 2.60
N ASP A 49 2.72 -13.25 2.71
CA ASP A 49 3.43 -13.43 3.98
C ASP A 49 4.17 -12.15 4.44
N GLN A 50 4.34 -11.18 3.54
CA GLN A 50 4.99 -9.90 3.82
C GLN A 50 4.04 -8.81 4.31
N VAL A 51 2.73 -8.99 4.15
CA VAL A 51 1.67 -7.99 4.38
C VAL A 51 0.94 -8.26 5.69
#